data_AF-A0A150G044-F1
#
_entry.id   AF-A0A150G044-F1
#
_cell.length_a   1.000
_cell.length_b   1.000
_cell.length_c   1.000
_cell.angle_alpha   90.00
_cell.angle_beta   90.00
_cell.angle_gamma   90.00
#
_symmetry.space_group_name_H-M   'P 1'
#
loop_
_entity.id
_entity.type
_entity.pdbx_description
1 polymer ?
#
loop_
_entity_poly.entity_id
_entity_poly.type
_entity_poly.pdbx_seq_one_letter_code
_entity_poly.pdbx_strand_id
1 'polypeptide(L)'
;MYDTDHPHGAGAPALDGWTPLYIAANNGHAEVIRALLRAGANKDAAIKTGATPLYISTYHGHVEAVRALLQAGANKEAADKDGATPLYIAAQNGHVEAVAALLAAGANKEAAFKVRPGGGGGVVVRRDGFLVAWQEGLGDPAR
;
A
#
# COMPACT_ATOMS: atom_id res chain seq x y z
N MET A 1 -33.16 11.74 -36.98
CA MET A 1 -32.94 10.29 -36.90
C MET A 1 -31.44 10.08 -37.02
N TYR A 2 -30.76 9.77 -35.92
CA TYR A 2 -29.39 9.29 -35.98
C TYR A 2 -29.45 7.78 -35.82
N ASP A 3 -29.11 7.12 -36.92
CA ASP A 3 -29.09 5.68 -37.08
C ASP A 3 -27.95 5.05 -36.26
N THR A 4 -28.12 3.78 -36.00
CA THR A 4 -27.55 3.02 -34.90
C THR A 4 -26.09 2.57 -35.11
N ASP A 5 -25.53 2.04 -34.01
CA ASP A 5 -24.53 0.97 -34.01
C ASP A 5 -23.10 1.27 -34.48
N HIS A 6 -22.26 1.68 -33.52
CA HIS A 6 -20.89 1.17 -33.42
C HIS A 6 -20.53 0.83 -31.96
N PRO A 7 -20.88 -0.36 -31.44
CA PRO A 7 -20.39 -0.83 -30.16
C PRO A 7 -19.28 -1.88 -30.35
N HIS A 8 -18.09 -1.51 -30.83
CA HIS A 8 -16.94 -2.43 -30.82
C HIS A 8 -15.60 -1.70 -30.68
N GLY A 9 -14.89 -1.93 -29.57
CA GLY A 9 -13.44 -1.74 -29.58
C GLY A 9 -12.76 -1.53 -28.24
N ALA A 10 -12.41 -2.65 -27.59
CA ALA A 10 -11.36 -2.80 -26.58
C ALA A 10 -11.60 -2.14 -25.21
N GLY A 11 -11.89 -3.00 -24.23
CA GLY A 11 -11.84 -2.66 -22.81
C GLY A 11 -10.48 -2.04 -22.47
N ALA A 12 -10.46 -0.72 -22.29
CA ALA A 12 -9.45 -0.10 -21.48
C ALA A 12 -9.42 -0.88 -20.15
N PRO A 13 -8.27 -1.38 -19.69
CA PRO A 13 -8.21 -1.92 -18.34
C PRO A 13 -8.78 -0.82 -17.45
N ALA A 14 -9.87 -1.13 -16.74
CA ALA A 14 -10.44 -0.18 -15.81
C ALA A 14 -9.28 0.34 -14.97
N LEU A 15 -9.01 1.65 -15.06
CA LEU A 15 -7.89 2.32 -14.39
C LEU A 15 -8.24 2.40 -12.90
N ASP A 16 -8.34 1.24 -12.27
CA ASP A 16 -9.07 1.06 -11.03
C ASP A 16 -8.33 1.74 -9.89
N GLY A 17 -8.78 2.95 -9.55
CA GLY A 17 -8.21 3.80 -8.51
C GLY A 17 -6.99 4.62 -8.94
N TRP A 18 -6.62 4.61 -10.23
CA TRP A 18 -5.50 5.41 -10.73
C TRP A 18 -5.91 6.89 -10.80
N THR A 19 -5.50 7.66 -9.80
CA THR A 19 -5.76 9.11 -9.74
C THR A 19 -4.63 9.91 -10.40
N PRO A 20 -4.88 11.16 -10.85
CA PRO A 20 -3.81 12.04 -11.30
C PRO A 20 -2.70 12.22 -10.24
N LEU A 21 -3.08 12.22 -8.96
CA LEU A 21 -2.13 12.31 -7.85
C LEU A 21 -1.26 11.06 -7.74
N TYR A 22 -1.84 9.87 -7.91
CA TYR A 22 -1.10 8.60 -7.95
C TYR A 22 -0.08 8.60 -9.09
N ILE A 23 -0.49 9.02 -10.30
CA ILE A 23 0.41 9.13 -11.46
C ILE A 23 1.55 10.11 -11.22
N ALA A 24 1.26 11.29 -10.66
CA ALA A 24 2.28 12.26 -10.34
C ALA A 24 3.26 11.73 -9.29
N ALA A 25 2.78 10.99 -8.30
CA ALA A 25 3.60 10.34 -7.29
C ALA A 25 4.46 9.21 -7.86
N ASN A 26 3.91 8.39 -8.76
CA ASN A 26 4.62 7.32 -9.45
C ASN A 26 5.80 7.84 -10.29
N ASN A 27 5.68 9.05 -10.85
CA ASN A 27 6.72 9.68 -11.67
C ASN A 27 7.55 10.73 -10.90
N GLY A 28 7.31 10.91 -9.60
CA GLY A 28 8.07 11.84 -8.76
C GLY A 28 7.83 13.33 -9.04
N HIS A 29 6.70 13.71 -9.66
CA HIS A 29 6.39 15.08 -10.03
C HIS A 29 5.87 15.90 -8.84
N ALA A 30 6.78 16.29 -7.93
CA ALA A 30 6.46 16.95 -6.67
C ALA A 30 5.62 18.24 -6.83
N GLU A 31 5.90 19.08 -7.83
CA GLU A 31 5.13 20.32 -8.03
C GLU A 31 3.69 20.06 -8.50
N VAL A 32 3.50 19.03 -9.33
CA VAL A 32 2.16 18.57 -9.74
C VAL A 32 1.40 18.01 -8.53
N ILE A 33 2.07 17.22 -7.69
CA ILE A 33 1.51 16.72 -6.41
C ILE A 33 1.04 17.89 -5.54
N ARG A 34 1.88 18.90 -5.31
CA ARG A 34 1.52 20.08 -4.51
C ARG A 34 0.30 20.82 -5.10
N ALA A 35 0.25 20.98 -6.42
CA ALA A 35 -0.88 21.63 -7.10
C ALA A 35 -2.19 20.83 -6.93
N LEU A 36 -2.14 19.50 -7.14
CA LEU A 36 -3.30 18.62 -6.97
C LEU A 36 -3.81 18.59 -5.53
N LEU A 37 -2.90 18.56 -4.54
CA LEU A 37 -3.26 18.60 -3.13
C LEU A 37 -3.93 19.92 -2.74
N ARG A 38 -3.43 21.07 -3.23
CA ARG A 38 -4.08 22.38 -3.05
C ARG A 38 -5.47 22.44 -3.69
N ALA A 39 -5.68 21.70 -4.77
CA ALA A 39 -6.99 21.56 -5.43
C ALA A 39 -7.93 20.56 -4.72
N GLY A 40 -7.53 19.98 -3.59
CA GLY A 40 -8.36 19.06 -2.81
C GLY A 40 -8.31 17.60 -3.26
N ALA A 41 -7.30 17.19 -4.02
CA ALA A 41 -7.12 15.78 -4.38
C ALA A 41 -7.01 14.89 -3.13
N ASN A 42 -7.64 13.71 -3.16
CA ASN A 42 -7.53 12.75 -2.08
C ASN A 42 -6.11 12.15 -2.03
N LYS A 43 -5.33 12.60 -1.05
CA LYS A 43 -3.94 12.17 -0.80
C LYS A 43 -3.76 10.70 -0.44
N ASP A 44 -4.83 10.05 0.03
CA ASP A 44 -4.83 8.67 0.50
C ASP A 44 -5.58 7.72 -0.47
N ALA A 45 -5.86 8.18 -1.70
CA ALA A 45 -6.55 7.37 -2.71
C ALA A 45 -5.70 6.17 -3.14
N ALA A 46 -6.06 4.99 -2.65
CA ALA A 46 -5.38 3.74 -2.98
C ALA A 46 -5.90 3.11 -4.28
N ILE A 47 -4.99 2.54 -5.07
CA ILE A 47 -5.36 1.68 -6.21
C ILE A 47 -5.81 0.30 -5.72
N LYS A 48 -6.24 -0.58 -6.63
CA LYS A 48 -6.65 -1.96 -6.31
C LYS A 48 -5.64 -2.76 -5.49
N THR A 49 -4.34 -2.49 -5.54
CA THR A 49 -3.33 -3.19 -4.72
C THR A 49 -3.24 -2.67 -3.28
N GLY A 50 -3.98 -1.61 -2.94
CA GLY A 50 -3.84 -0.90 -1.67
C GLY A 50 -2.74 0.18 -1.70
N ALA A 51 -1.94 0.26 -2.77
CA ALA A 51 -0.90 1.26 -2.89
C ALA A 51 -1.49 2.68 -2.99
N THR A 52 -1.06 3.56 -2.08
CA THR A 52 -1.37 5.00 -2.08
C THR A 52 -0.34 5.81 -2.86
N PRO A 53 -0.58 7.10 -3.15
CA PRO A 53 0.43 7.98 -3.72
C PRO A 53 1.72 8.02 -2.88
N LEU A 54 1.60 7.97 -1.54
CA LEU A 54 2.76 7.94 -0.65
C LEU A 54 3.52 6.63 -0.78
N TYR A 55 2.82 5.49 -0.85
CA TYR A 55 3.46 4.19 -1.06
C TYR A 55 4.26 4.17 -2.37
N ILE A 56 3.65 4.54 -3.50
CA ILE A 56 4.30 4.40 -4.81
C ILE A 56 5.47 5.37 -5.01
N SER A 57 5.36 6.60 -4.53
CA SER A 57 6.49 7.54 -4.54
C SER A 57 7.64 7.05 -3.66
N THR A 58 7.32 6.38 -2.56
CA THR A 58 8.31 5.77 -1.68
C THR A 58 8.97 4.53 -2.31
N TYR A 59 8.20 3.66 -2.96
CA TYR A 59 8.69 2.49 -3.69
C TYR A 59 9.77 2.89 -4.72
N HIS A 60 9.52 3.97 -5.47
CA HIS A 60 10.45 4.52 -6.46
C HIS A 60 11.52 5.47 -5.90
N GLY A 61 11.52 5.75 -4.60
CA GLY A 61 12.52 6.62 -3.96
C GLY A 61 12.40 8.11 -4.33
N HIS A 62 11.22 8.57 -4.73
CA HIS A 62 10.97 9.97 -5.10
C HIS A 62 10.82 10.86 -3.87
N VAL A 63 11.95 11.19 -3.22
CA VAL A 63 12.02 11.88 -1.92
C VAL A 63 11.19 13.17 -1.88
N GLU A 64 11.24 14.01 -2.91
CA GLU A 64 10.48 15.27 -2.92
C GLU A 64 8.96 15.03 -3.02
N ALA A 65 8.53 14.00 -3.74
CA ALA A 65 7.14 13.58 -3.77
C ALA A 65 6.70 13.03 -2.41
N VAL A 66 7.53 12.20 -1.76
CA VAL A 66 7.30 11.68 -0.40
C VAL A 66 7.14 12.85 0.58
N ARG A 67 8.06 13.82 0.57
CA ARG A 67 8.00 15.00 1.44
C ARG A 67 6.73 15.82 1.20
N ALA A 68 6.36 16.07 -0.05
CA ALA A 68 5.15 16.83 -0.38
C ALA A 68 3.87 16.14 0.14
N LEU A 69 3.77 14.81 0.00
CA LEU A 69 2.63 14.03 0.49
C LEU A 69 2.58 14.00 2.02
N LEU A 70 3.72 13.82 2.69
CA LEU A 70 3.81 13.85 4.16
C LEU A 70 3.46 15.24 4.73
N GLN A 71 3.93 16.31 4.09
CA GLN A 71 3.58 17.70 4.46
C GLN A 71 2.07 17.96 4.35
N ALA A 72 1.40 17.32 3.39
CA ALA A 72 -0.05 17.39 3.25
C ALA A 72 -0.81 16.44 4.18
N GLY A 73 -0.12 15.73 5.06
CA GLY A 73 -0.71 14.83 6.05
C GLY A 73 -1.17 13.49 5.48
N ALA A 74 -0.58 13.00 4.39
CA ALA A 74 -0.87 11.66 3.88
C ALA A 74 -0.60 10.59 4.94
N ASN A 75 -1.39 9.52 4.92
CA ASN A 75 -1.27 8.43 5.88
C ASN A 75 0.02 7.63 5.65
N LYS A 76 1.05 7.94 6.44
CA LYS A 76 2.35 7.26 6.46
C LYS A 76 2.31 5.77 6.86
N GLU A 77 1.20 5.30 7.44
CA GLU A 77 0.99 3.90 7.81
C GLU A 77 0.08 3.17 6.82
N ALA A 78 -0.31 3.80 5.70
CA ALA A 78 -1.17 3.17 4.70
C ALA A 78 -0.43 2.04 3.98
N ALA A 79 -0.64 0.82 4.47
CA ALA A 79 -0.08 -0.38 3.89
C ALA A 79 -0.83 -0.83 2.64
N ASP A 80 -0.12 -1.50 1.74
CA ASP A 80 -0.74 -2.22 0.63
C ASP A 80 -1.51 -3.47 1.11
N LYS A 81 -2.08 -4.22 0.16
CA LYS A 81 -2.85 -5.45 0.46
C LYS A 81 -2.03 -6.55 1.13
N ASP A 82 -0.72 -6.53 0.96
CA ASP A 82 0.19 -7.51 1.55
C ASP A 82 0.67 -7.05 2.94
N GLY A 83 0.33 -5.84 3.35
CA GLY A 83 0.69 -5.28 4.65
C GLY A 83 2.05 -4.57 4.64
N ALA A 84 2.62 -4.28 3.47
CA ALA A 84 3.83 -3.48 3.36
C ALA A 84 3.49 -1.99 3.52
N THR A 85 4.12 -1.34 4.51
CA THR A 85 4.00 0.11 4.71
C THR A 85 4.97 0.88 3.81
N PRO A 86 4.77 2.20 3.62
CA PRO A 86 5.76 3.06 2.97
C PRO A 86 7.16 2.92 3.60
N LEU A 87 7.26 2.84 4.94
CA LEU A 87 8.56 2.68 5.59
C LEU A 87 9.22 1.34 5.27
N TYR A 88 8.44 0.25 5.28
CA TYR A 88 8.94 -1.08 4.93
C TYR A 88 9.52 -1.10 3.52
N ILE A 89 8.79 -0.55 2.54
CA ILE A 89 9.22 -0.59 1.14
C ILE A 89 10.40 0.34 0.86
N ALA A 90 10.49 1.48 1.55
CA ALA A 90 11.67 2.35 1.51
C ALA A 90 12.92 1.61 2.00
N ALA A 91 12.80 0.88 3.12
CA ALA A 91 13.89 0.13 3.70
C ALA A 91 14.29 -1.07 2.82
N GLN A 92 13.31 -1.80 2.27
CA GLN A 92 13.55 -2.92 1.36
C GLN A 92 14.33 -2.49 0.12
N ASN A 93 14.00 -1.33 -0.46
CA ASN A 93 14.61 -0.83 -1.68
C ASN A 93 15.88 0.03 -1.43
N GLY A 94 16.25 0.27 -0.17
CA GLY A 94 17.46 1.03 0.18
C GLY A 94 17.34 2.55 0.03
N HIS A 95 16.12 3.12 0.01
CA HIS A 95 15.88 4.56 -0.18
C HIS A 95 16.08 5.33 1.13
N VAL A 96 17.34 5.58 1.50
CA VAL A 96 17.75 6.17 2.80
C VAL A 96 17.04 7.50 3.08
N GLU A 97 16.98 8.40 2.10
CA GLU A 97 16.36 9.72 2.26
C GLU A 97 14.84 9.63 2.42
N ALA A 98 14.19 8.64 1.79
CA ALA A 98 12.76 8.37 1.96
C ALA A 98 12.48 7.80 3.36
N VAL A 99 13.33 6.88 3.84
CA VAL A 99 13.30 6.38 5.24
C VAL A 99 13.42 7.54 6.22
N ALA A 100 14.41 8.41 6.03
CA ALA A 100 14.64 9.57 6.89
C ALA A 100 13.42 10.51 6.89
N ALA A 101 12.83 10.78 5.72
CA ALA A 101 11.63 11.63 5.62
C ALA A 101 10.42 11.02 6.34
N LEU A 102 10.19 9.70 6.20
CA LEU A 102 9.09 8.99 6.85
C LEU A 102 9.25 8.96 8.37
N LEU A 103 10.46 8.67 8.87
CA LEU A 103 10.76 8.68 10.31
C LEU A 103 10.64 10.08 10.91
N ALA A 104 11.09 11.11 10.19
CA ALA A 104 10.92 12.50 10.61
C ALA A 104 9.44 12.91 10.67
N ALA A 105 8.59 12.33 9.83
CA ALA A 105 7.13 12.50 9.89
C ALA A 105 6.46 11.61 10.97
N GLY A 106 7.24 10.86 11.75
CA GLY A 106 6.77 10.02 12.85
C GLY A 106 6.21 8.67 12.42
N ALA A 107 6.66 8.11 11.29
CA ALA A 107 6.25 6.78 10.86
C ALA A 107 6.67 5.73 11.92
N ASN A 108 5.87 4.68 12.08
CA ASN A 108 6.17 3.61 13.01
C ASN A 108 7.40 2.83 12.55
N LYS A 109 8.54 3.06 13.23
CA LYS A 109 9.81 2.36 12.97
C LYS A 109 9.74 0.84 13.16
N GLU A 110 8.77 0.35 13.94
CA GLU A 110 8.55 -1.07 14.21
C GLU A 110 7.47 -1.68 13.29
N ALA A 111 7.07 -0.98 12.22
CA ALA A 111 6.08 -1.49 11.29
C ALA A 111 6.60 -2.78 10.62
N ALA A 112 6.17 -3.91 11.15
CA ALA A 112 6.44 -5.23 10.58
C ALA A 112 5.47 -5.51 9.43
N PHE A 113 6.00 -6.11 8.35
CA PHE A 113 5.19 -6.69 7.29
C PHE A 113 4.25 -7.73 7.90
N LYS A 114 2.94 -7.44 7.87
CA LYS A 114 1.93 -8.35 8.41
C LYS A 114 1.57 -9.38 7.34
N VAL A 115 2.35 -10.46 7.27
CA VAL A 115 1.98 -11.65 6.49
C VAL A 115 0.57 -12.07 6.93
N ARG A 116 -0.38 -12.11 5.99
CA ARG A 116 -1.69 -12.71 6.27
C ARG A 116 -1.49 -14.16 6.71
N PRO A 117 -1.99 -14.58 7.87
CA PRO A 117 -1.97 -15.98 8.26
C PRO A 117 -2.97 -16.72 7.38
N GLY A 118 -2.47 -17.32 6.29
CA GLY A 118 -3.29 -17.96 5.27
C GLY A 118 -2.46 -18.82 4.34
N GLY A 119 -1.66 -19.73 4.90
CA GLY A 119 -0.89 -20.71 4.15
C GLY A 119 0.23 -21.35 4.96
N GLY A 120 -0.10 -22.34 5.81
CA GLY A 120 0.89 -23.16 6.52
C GLY A 120 0.80 -23.04 8.04
N GLY A 121 0.53 -24.16 8.71
CA GLY A 121 0.18 -24.25 10.13
C GLY A 121 1.08 -23.46 11.07
N GLY A 122 0.45 -22.63 11.90
CA GLY A 122 1.10 -21.99 13.03
C GLY A 122 1.21 -22.95 14.22
N VAL A 123 2.38 -22.99 14.84
CA VAL A 123 2.57 -23.63 16.13
C VAL A 123 2.22 -22.61 17.22
N VAL A 124 1.20 -22.88 18.02
CA VAL A 124 0.90 -22.06 19.19
C VAL A 124 1.68 -22.60 20.40
N VAL A 125 2.47 -21.73 21.04
CA VAL A 125 3.12 -22.03 22.31
C VAL A 125 2.05 -21.93 23.40
N ARG A 126 1.76 -23.04 24.07
CA ARG A 126 0.87 -23.01 25.23
C ARG A 126 1.56 -22.33 26.41
N ARG A 127 0.77 -21.81 27.37
CA ARG A 127 1.26 -21.13 28.58
C ARG A 127 2.17 -22.00 29.48
N ASP A 128 2.24 -23.30 29.21
CA ASP A 128 3.12 -24.29 29.85
C ASP A 128 4.46 -24.51 29.13
N GLY A 129 4.71 -23.78 28.02
CA GLY A 129 5.94 -23.89 27.24
C GLY A 129 5.97 -25.02 26.21
N PHE A 130 4.88 -25.77 26.02
CA PHE A 130 4.82 -26.84 25.03
C PHE A 130 4.22 -26.40 23.69
N LEU A 131 4.85 -26.84 22.60
CA LEU A 131 4.40 -26.64 21.22
C LEU A 131 3.27 -27.62 20.88
N VAL A 132 2.14 -27.11 20.37
CA VAL A 132 1.07 -27.98 19.81
C VAL A 132 0.81 -27.58 18.37
N ALA A 133 1.11 -28.48 17.45
CA ALA A 133 0.68 -28.39 16.06
C ALA A 133 -0.75 -28.94 15.96
N TRP A 134 -1.68 -28.16 15.42
CA TRP A 134 -3.02 -28.68 15.08
C TRP A 134 -3.06 -28.98 13.59
N GLN A 135 -3.45 -30.21 13.25
CA GLN A 135 -3.79 -30.65 11.91
C GLN A 135 -5.31 -30.81 11.86
N GLU A 136 -6.02 -29.83 11.29
CA GLU A 136 -7.48 -29.93 11.12
C GLU A 136 -7.78 -30.69 9.83
N GLY A 137 -8.38 -31.88 9.96
CA GLY A 137 -8.74 -32.69 8.81
C GLY A 137 -9.22 -34.12 9.05
N LEU A 138 -9.65 -34.49 10.26
CA LEU A 138 -10.50 -35.67 10.47
C LEU A 138 -11.56 -35.33 11.51
N GLY A 139 -12.80 -35.67 11.20
CA GLY A 139 -13.97 -35.38 12.01
C GLY A 139 -13.83 -35.87 13.44
N ASP A 140 -14.53 -35.17 14.31
CA ASP A 140 -14.70 -35.46 15.73
C ASP A 140 -15.09 -36.94 15.93
N PRO A 141 -14.25 -37.81 16.54
CA PRO A 141 -14.66 -39.15 16.89
C PRO A 141 -15.21 -39.17 18.33
N ALA A 142 -16.09 -38.24 18.70
CA ALA A 142 -16.92 -38.36 19.89
C ALA A 142 -18.03 -37.28 19.97
N ARG A 143 -19.11 -37.47 19.21
CA ARG A 143 -20.45 -37.14 19.68
C ARG A 143 -21.53 -37.92 18.95
#